data_AF-A0A950DL37-F1
#
_entry.id   AF-A0A950DL37-F1
#
_cell.length_a   1.000
_cell.length_b   1.000
_cell.length_c   1.000
_cell.angle_alpha   90.00
_cell.angle_beta   90.00
_cell.angle_gamma   90.00
#
_symmetry.space_group_name_H-M   'P 1'
#
loop_
_entity.id
_entity.type
_entity.pdbx_description
1 polymer ?
#
loop_
_entity_poly.entity_id
_entity_poly.type
_entity_poly.pdbx_seq_one_letter_code
_entity_poly.pdbx_strand_id
1 'polypeptide(L)' 'MPPETETATSSAHITAISRDELRQGLKAGALKVVDVLPAESYAAGHIPGSISLPVPSIAS' A
#
# COMPACT_ATOMS: atom_id res chain seq x y z
N MET A 1 -10.24 40.56 -10.32
CA MET A 1 -10.04 39.16 -9.93
C MET A 1 -8.60 38.78 -10.27
N PRO A 2 -7.80 38.31 -9.31
CA PRO A 2 -6.45 37.82 -9.58
C PRO A 2 -6.52 36.47 -10.34
N PRO A 3 -5.46 36.07 -11.07
CA PRO A 3 -5.32 34.71 -11.55
C PRO A 3 -5.01 33.79 -10.35
N GLU A 4 -5.76 32.71 -10.23
CA GLU A 4 -5.57 31.68 -9.21
C GLU A 4 -4.25 30.93 -9.51
N THR A 5 -3.19 31.34 -8.83
CA THR A 5 -2.04 30.48 -8.56
C THR A 5 -2.46 29.41 -7.55
N GLU A 6 -1.79 28.25 -7.55
CA GLU A 6 -1.86 27.19 -6.51
C GLU A 6 -2.98 26.16 -6.75
N THR A 7 -2.72 24.88 -7.03
CA THR A 7 -1.85 23.98 -6.28
C THR A 7 -1.57 22.78 -7.18
N ALA A 8 -0.32 22.52 -7.55
CA ALA A 8 0.04 21.23 -8.15
C ALA A 8 -0.01 20.19 -7.04
N THR A 9 -1.13 19.47 -6.93
CA THR A 9 -1.22 18.25 -6.12
C THR A 9 -0.12 17.32 -6.60
N SER A 10 0.95 17.18 -5.82
CA SER A 10 2.01 16.22 -6.08
C SER A 10 1.39 14.84 -5.90
N SER A 11 0.84 14.31 -6.99
CA SER A 11 0.26 12.98 -7.03
C SER A 11 1.37 12.00 -6.67
N ALA A 12 1.23 11.32 -5.54
CA ALA A 12 2.18 10.30 -5.12
C ALA A 12 2.33 9.29 -6.26
N HIS A 13 3.55 9.15 -6.78
CA HIS A 13 3.82 8.22 -7.87
C HIS A 13 3.84 6.79 -7.31
N ILE A 14 2.71 6.11 -7.39
CA ILE A 14 2.56 4.73 -6.93
C ILE A 14 3.05 3.80 -8.04
N THR A 15 4.19 3.15 -7.82
CA THR A 15 4.71 2.14 -8.74
C THR A 15 4.13 0.78 -8.38
N ALA A 16 3.42 0.17 -9.33
CA ALA A 16 3.03 -1.23 -9.23
C ALA A 16 4.25 -2.13 -9.48
N ILE A 17 4.33 -3.23 -8.74
CA ILE A 17 5.35 -4.28 -8.93
C ILE A 17 4.70 -5.57 -9.39
N SER A 18 5.48 -6.40 -10.06
CA SER A 18 5.07 -7.72 -10.51
C SER A 18 5.04 -8.73 -9.36
N ARG A 19 4.32 -9.86 -9.54
CA ARG A 19 4.30 -10.95 -8.55
C ARG A 19 5.68 -11.54 -8.26
N ASP A 20 6.53 -11.64 -9.28
CA ASP A 20 7.89 -12.17 -9.12
C ASP A 20 8.79 -11.20 -8.36
N GLU A 21 8.69 -9.90 -8.62
CA GLU A 21 9.42 -8.86 -7.88
C GLU A 21 9.03 -8.86 -6.40
N LEU A 22 7.72 -8.96 -6.12
CA LEU A 22 7.22 -9.11 -4.75
C LEU A 22 7.80 -10.37 -4.07
N ARG A 23 7.79 -11.51 -4.74
CA ARG A 23 8.36 -12.76 -4.20
C ARG A 23 9.86 -12.65 -3.93
N GLN A 24 10.61 -12.04 -4.84
CA GLN A 24 12.06 -11.84 -4.70
C GLN A 24 12.36 -10.90 -3.54
N GLY A 25 11.66 -9.76 -3.43
CA GLY A 25 11.87 -8.81 -2.34
C GLY A 25 11.45 -9.35 -0.98
N LEU A 26 10.40 -10.18 -0.90
CA LEU A 26 10.03 -10.90 0.32
C LEU A 26 11.12 -11.91 0.73
N LYS A 27 11.66 -12.70 -0.21
CA LYS A 27 12.76 -13.64 0.06
C LYS A 27 14.03 -12.92 0.52
N ALA A 28 14.31 -11.76 -0.05
CA ALA A 28 15.47 -10.94 0.30
C ALA A 28 15.30 -10.17 1.62
N GLY A 29 14.09 -10.14 2.21
CA GLY A 29 13.78 -9.31 3.38
C GLY A 29 13.84 -7.80 3.10
N ALA A 30 13.80 -7.40 1.82
CA ALA A 30 13.96 -6.01 1.38
C ALA A 30 12.63 -5.25 1.30
N LEU A 31 11.49 -5.95 1.43
CA LEU A 31 10.16 -5.37 1.33
C LEU A 31 9.34 -5.69 2.58
N LYS A 32 8.52 -4.72 3.02
CA LYS A 32 7.40 -4.95 3.92
C LYS A 32 6.10 -4.89 3.14
N VAL A 33 5.24 -5.88 3.36
CA VAL A 33 3.91 -5.95 2.75
C VAL A 33 2.88 -5.50 3.76
N VAL A 34 2.03 -4.57 3.35
CA VAL A 34 0.88 -4.12 4.14
C VAL A 34 -0.38 -4.49 3.39
N ASP A 35 -1.26 -5.22 4.06
CA ASP A 35 -2.56 -5.60 3.53
C ASP A 35 -3.62 -4.67 4.12
N VAL A 36 -4.28 -3.92 3.25
CA VAL A 36 -5.27 -2.90 3.62
C VAL A 36 -6.71 -3.39 3.47
N LEU A 37 -6.89 -4.68 3.16
CA LEU A 37 -8.21 -5.31 3.07
C LEU A 37 -8.89 -5.39 4.45
N PRO A 38 -10.22 -5.62 4.47
CA PRO A 38 -10.91 -5.96 5.71
C PRO A 38 -10.24 -7.12 6.45
N ALA A 39 -10.25 -7.06 7.79
CA ALA A 39 -9.58 -8.05 8.63
C ALA A 39 -10.07 -9.49 8.38
N GLU A 40 -11.35 -9.66 8.04
CA GLU A 40 -11.93 -10.96 7.67
C GLU A 40 -11.28 -11.57 6.41
N SER A 41 -10.99 -10.76 5.40
CA SER A 41 -10.31 -11.20 4.17
C SER A 41 -8.86 -11.60 4.45
N TYR A 42 -8.17 -10.82 5.27
CA TYR A 42 -6.81 -11.14 5.71
C TYR A 42 -6.76 -12.45 6.52
N ALA A 43 -7.74 -12.66 7.40
CA ALA A 43 -7.86 -13.87 8.19
C ALA A 43 -8.19 -15.11 7.34
N ALA A 44 -9.00 -14.94 6.29
CA ALA A 44 -9.32 -16.00 5.33
C ALA A 44 -8.11 -16.44 4.48
N GLY A 45 -7.15 -15.54 4.26
CA GLY A 45 -5.87 -15.86 3.63
C GLY A 45 -5.05 -14.61 3.32
N HIS A 46 -3.77 -14.62 3.72
CA HIS A 46 -2.86 -13.49 3.52
C HIS A 46 -1.47 -13.94 3.06
N ILE A 47 -0.69 -12.97 2.59
CA ILE A 47 0.71 -13.17 2.21
C ILE A 47 1.55 -13.35 3.48
N PRO A 48 2.33 -14.43 3.63
CA PRO A 48 3.16 -14.63 4.81
C PRO A 48 4.10 -13.45 5.08
N GLY A 49 4.09 -12.96 6.31
CA GLY A 49 4.89 -11.80 6.73
C GLY A 49 4.28 -10.43 6.40
N SER A 50 3.08 -10.38 5.80
CA SER A 50 2.36 -9.12 5.65
C SER A 50 1.78 -8.63 6.98
N ILE A 51 1.56 -7.32 7.08
CA ILE A 51 0.92 -6.67 8.22
C ILE A 51 -0.52 -6.30 7.82
N SER A 52 -1.51 -6.70 8.61
CA SER A 52 -2.89 -6.26 8.40
C SER A 52 -3.09 -4.83 8.92
N LEU A 53 -3.47 -3.90 8.05
CA LEU A 53 -3.82 -2.51 8.37
C LEU A 53 -5.06 -2.09 7.57
N PRO A 54 -6.27 -2.52 7.96
CA PRO A 54 -7.50 -2.20 7.24
C PRO A 54 -7.70 -0.69 7.13
N VAL A 55 -8.00 -0.16 5.94
CA VAL A 55 -8.22 1.29 5.69
C VAL A 55 -9.14 2.00 6.69
N PRO A 56 -10.29 1.43 7.13
CA PRO A 56 -11.11 2.09 8.14
C PRO A 56 -10.39 2.37 9.48
N SER A 57 -9.23 1.75 9.72
CA SER A 57 -8.45 1.89 10.95
C SER A 57 -7.37 3.00 10.89
N ILE A 58 -7.11 3.60 9.72
CA ILE A 58 -6.01 4.58 9.51
C ILE A 58 -6.46 6.04 9.39
N ALA A 59 -7.75 6.32 9.25
CA ALA A 59 -8.26 7.68 8.96
C ALA A 59 -8.75 8.45 10.21
N SER A 60 -8.09 8.30 11.37
CA SER A 60 -8.45 9.02 12.60
C SER A 60 -7.75 10.36 12.76
#